data_AF-A0A183T596-F1
#
_entry.id   AF-A0A183T596-F1
#
_cell.length_a   1.000
_cell.length_b   1.000
_cell.length_c   1.000
_cell.angle_alpha   90.00
_cell.angle_beta   90.00
_cell.angle_gamma   90.00
#
_symmetry.space_group_name_H-M   'P 1'
#
loop_
_entity.id
_entity.type
_entity.pdbx_description
1 polymer ?
#
loop_
_entity_poly.entity_id
_entity_poly.type
_entity_poly.pdbx_seq_one_letter_code
_entity_poly.pdbx_strand_id
1 'polypeptide(L)'
;MEIRAFHGADMSDPDRRVLARVDISPYSQPADPPLLNHASFSSEAKAIAFVHKNQLYYIRNPLTVVPHEVVNVTAPIFTEGVLYGFAGFLYEEEILGTSKTFWWSPDSSKLAFTAIDERNVSKTKLFFYEVAGRLDGEVVDHSYPKLVPVPSVREERIPLAIGKRSTTTAANIPDLNQQEKKPVAQ
;
A
#
# COMPACT_ATOMS: atom_id res chain seq x y z
N MET A 1 13.99 1.65 -3.11
CA MET A 1 13.21 2.41 -4.11
C MET A 1 13.47 3.89 -3.85
N GLU A 2 13.92 4.65 -4.86
CA GLU A 2 14.23 6.09 -4.73
C GLU A 2 12.97 6.91 -5.04
N ILE A 3 12.51 7.76 -4.12
CA ILE A 3 11.36 8.64 -4.34
C ILE A 3 11.84 10.06 -4.18
N ARG A 4 11.94 10.75 -5.32
CA ARG A 4 12.47 12.11 -5.40
C ARG A 4 11.33 13.11 -5.23
N ALA A 5 11.42 13.95 -4.22
CA ALA A 5 10.59 15.15 -4.12
C ALA A 5 11.23 16.27 -4.96
N PHE A 6 10.44 16.95 -5.78
CA PHE A 6 10.88 18.07 -6.61
C PHE A 6 10.02 19.29 -6.33
N HIS A 7 10.62 20.48 -6.38
CA HIS A 7 9.90 21.75 -6.42
C HIS A 7 9.99 22.32 -7.83
N GLY A 8 8.84 22.72 -8.41
CA GLY A 8 8.70 23.09 -9.82
C GLY A 8 8.00 21.99 -10.63
N ALA A 9 6.82 22.31 -11.18
CA ALA A 9 5.99 21.40 -11.97
C ALA A 9 6.49 21.19 -13.41
N ASP A 10 7.64 21.78 -13.77
CA ASP A 10 8.17 21.75 -15.13
C ASP A 10 9.22 20.64 -15.28
N MET A 11 8.91 19.66 -16.13
CA MET A 11 9.80 18.53 -16.42
C MET A 11 10.97 18.90 -17.34
N SER A 12 11.04 20.14 -17.83
CA SER A 12 12.09 20.62 -18.75
C SER A 12 13.20 21.46 -18.09
N ASP A 13 13.14 21.68 -16.77
CA ASP A 13 14.13 22.50 -16.05
C ASP A 13 15.52 21.82 -15.99
N PRO A 14 16.57 22.38 -16.63
CA PRO A 14 17.92 21.83 -16.62
C PRO A 14 18.63 21.95 -15.25
N ASP A 15 18.12 22.75 -14.32
CA ASP A 15 18.69 22.99 -12.98
C ASP A 15 18.07 22.10 -11.88
N ARG A 16 17.36 21.02 -12.26
CA ARG A 16 16.72 20.08 -11.34
C ARG A 16 17.75 19.35 -10.45
N ARG A 17 18.01 19.88 -9.26
CA ARG A 17 18.92 19.29 -8.26
C ARG A 17 18.15 18.45 -7.24
N VAL A 18 18.74 17.32 -6.84
CA VAL A 18 18.24 16.52 -5.71
C VAL A 18 18.54 17.28 -4.43
N LEU A 19 17.51 17.79 -3.76
CA LEU A 19 17.64 18.59 -2.54
C LEU A 19 17.76 17.74 -1.27
N ALA A 20 17.14 16.56 -1.27
CA ALA A 20 17.18 15.63 -0.13
C ALA A 20 16.94 14.19 -0.61
N ARG A 21 17.50 13.23 0.13
CA ARG A 21 17.22 11.80 -0.02
C ARG A 21 16.50 11.32 1.24
N VAL A 22 15.48 10.51 1.04
CA VAL A 22 14.69 9.93 2.12
C VAL A 22 14.76 8.42 1.98
N ASP A 23 15.37 7.76 2.96
CA ASP A 23 15.35 6.31 3.05
C ASP A 23 14.05 5.88 3.72
N ILE A 24 13.23 5.12 2.99
CA ILE A 24 11.95 4.62 3.48
C ILE A 24 12.03 3.12 3.71
N SER A 25 11.74 2.71 4.94
CA SER A 25 11.78 1.32 5.38
C SER A 25 10.85 1.14 6.59
N PRO A 26 10.16 -0.01 6.73
CA PRO A 26 9.45 -0.34 7.95
C PRO A 26 10.39 -0.74 9.10
N TYR A 27 11.68 -0.93 8.83
CA TYR A 27 12.72 -1.33 9.78
C TYR A 27 13.72 -0.21 9.99
N SER A 28 14.19 0.00 11.23
CA SER A 28 15.09 1.10 11.59
C SER A 28 16.50 0.97 11.01
N GLN A 29 16.98 -0.25 10.75
CA GLN A 29 18.30 -0.55 10.17
C GLN A 29 18.20 -1.79 9.27
N PRO A 30 17.63 -1.66 8.07
CA PRO A 30 17.52 -2.79 7.16
C PRO A 30 18.90 -3.12 6.57
N ALA A 31 19.23 -4.42 6.44
CA ALA A 31 20.46 -4.84 5.76
C ALA A 31 20.42 -4.52 4.26
N ASP A 32 19.23 -4.65 3.65
CA ASP A 32 18.95 -4.32 2.25
C ASP A 32 17.68 -3.48 2.14
N PRO A 33 17.56 -2.60 1.12
CA PRO A 33 16.35 -1.83 0.89
C PRO A 33 15.12 -2.76 0.73
N PRO A 34 14.04 -2.56 1.52
CA PRO A 34 12.87 -3.41 1.42
C PRO A 34 12.15 -3.19 0.08
N LEU A 35 11.55 -4.26 -0.44
CA LEU A 35 10.61 -4.15 -1.54
C LEU A 35 9.32 -3.48 -1.05
N LEU A 36 8.87 -2.48 -1.79
CA LEU A 36 7.66 -1.72 -1.50
C LEU A 36 6.69 -1.88 -2.67
N ASN A 37 5.41 -2.07 -2.38
CA ASN A 37 4.38 -2.12 -3.42
C ASN A 37 4.14 -0.71 -3.96
N HIS A 38 3.96 0.26 -3.05
CA HIS A 38 3.74 1.66 -3.38
C HIS A 38 4.34 2.58 -2.33
N ALA A 39 4.57 3.82 -2.74
CA ALA A 39 4.87 4.91 -1.84
C ALA A 39 4.49 6.25 -2.47
N SER A 40 4.02 7.19 -1.66
CA SER A 40 3.57 8.52 -2.11
C SER A 40 3.72 9.54 -0.99
N PHE A 41 4.29 10.69 -1.33
CA PHE A 41 4.21 11.88 -0.48
C PHE A 41 2.76 12.33 -0.33
N SER A 42 2.47 12.99 0.79
CA SER A 42 1.28 13.82 0.94
C SER A 42 1.37 15.06 0.05
N SER A 43 0.25 15.75 -0.20
CA SER A 43 0.19 16.91 -1.11
C SER A 43 1.21 18.01 -0.78
N GLU A 44 1.51 18.21 0.51
CA GLU A 44 2.46 19.22 1.00
C GLU A 44 3.83 18.62 1.38
N ALA A 45 4.10 17.35 1.04
CA ALA A 45 5.31 16.60 1.42
C ALA A 45 5.62 16.55 2.94
N LYS A 46 4.63 16.84 3.79
CA LYS A 46 4.71 16.74 5.26
C LYS A 46 4.78 15.28 5.74
N ALA A 47 4.33 14.34 4.93
CA ALA A 47 4.41 12.92 5.21
C ALA A 47 4.65 12.12 3.93
N ILE A 48 5.13 10.89 4.08
CA ILE A 48 5.19 9.87 3.04
C ILE A 48 4.56 8.59 3.55
N ALA A 49 3.69 7.97 2.76
CA ALA A 49 3.07 6.69 3.07
C ALA A 49 3.60 5.65 2.10
N PHE A 50 3.74 4.42 2.58
CA PHE A 50 4.24 3.33 1.79
C PHE A 50 3.66 1.99 2.24
N VAL A 51 3.61 1.04 1.32
CA VAL A 51 3.09 -0.30 1.55
C VAL A 51 4.22 -1.30 1.50
N HIS A 52 4.32 -2.13 2.55
CA HIS A 52 5.27 -3.23 2.63
C HIS A 52 4.57 -4.47 3.21
N LYS A 53 4.72 -5.62 2.55
CA LYS A 53 4.14 -6.91 2.99
C LYS A 53 2.68 -6.77 3.43
N ASN A 54 1.87 -6.19 2.55
CA ASN A 54 0.43 -5.98 2.72
C ASN A 54 0.03 -5.04 3.87
N GLN A 55 0.97 -4.31 4.48
CA GLN A 55 0.72 -3.35 5.56
C GLN A 55 1.06 -1.93 5.11
N LEU A 56 0.34 -0.96 5.67
CA LEU A 56 0.48 0.46 5.36
C LEU A 56 1.26 1.17 6.48
N TYR A 57 2.28 1.92 6.08
CA TYR A 57 3.15 2.69 6.95
C TYR A 57 3.14 4.15 6.55
N TYR A 58 3.47 5.05 7.48
CA TYR A 58 3.85 6.42 7.14
C TYR A 58 5.08 6.91 7.92
N ILE A 59 5.74 7.91 7.36
CA ILE A 59 6.78 8.73 7.98
C ILE A 59 6.34 10.20 7.94
N ARG A 60 6.53 10.93 9.03
CA ARG A 60 6.35 12.39 9.09
C ARG A 60 7.64 13.13 8.87
N ASN A 61 7.49 14.36 8.34
CA ASN A 61 8.57 15.28 8.04
C ASN A 61 9.76 14.58 7.34
N PRO A 62 9.50 13.79 6.28
CA PRO A 62 10.51 12.91 5.66
C PRO A 62 11.74 13.66 5.12
N LEU A 63 11.67 14.99 4.99
CA LEU A 63 12.74 15.83 4.44
C LEU A 63 13.62 16.47 5.52
N THR A 64 13.37 16.22 6.81
CA THR A 64 14.21 16.74 7.90
C THR A 64 15.38 15.81 8.22
N VAL A 65 16.51 16.37 8.70
CA VAL A 65 17.76 15.63 8.97
C VAL A 65 17.69 14.71 10.21
N VAL A 66 16.58 14.73 10.96
CA VAL A 66 16.40 13.91 12.17
C VAL A 66 15.88 12.51 11.84
N PRO A 67 16.20 11.49 12.67
CA PRO A 67 15.65 10.16 12.52
C PRO A 67 14.12 10.21 12.45
N HIS A 68 13.58 9.65 11.38
CA HIS A 68 12.15 9.60 11.19
C HIS A 68 11.53 8.44 11.96
N GLU A 69 10.45 8.72 12.67
CA GLU A 69 9.61 7.66 13.23
C GLU A 69 8.75 7.06 12.12
N VAL A 70 8.81 5.73 12.02
CA VAL A 70 8.00 4.95 11.09
C VAL A 70 6.81 4.40 11.84
N VAL A 71 5.61 4.75 11.40
CA VAL A 71 4.37 4.33 12.04
C VAL A 71 3.66 3.30 11.16
N ASN A 72 3.39 2.12 11.70
CA ASN A 72 2.53 1.12 11.06
C ASN A 72 1.07 1.45 11.34
N VAL A 73 0.38 1.98 10.34
CA VAL A 73 -1.03 2.41 10.42
C VAL A 73 -1.96 1.21 10.65
N THR A 74 -1.58 0.07 10.10
CA THR A 74 -2.42 -1.13 10.03
C THR A 74 -2.16 -2.11 11.16
N ALA A 75 -1.14 -1.91 11.99
CA ALA A 75 -0.79 -2.80 13.10
C ALA A 75 -1.98 -3.15 14.02
N PRO A 76 -2.89 -2.22 14.39
CA PRO A 76 -4.00 -2.53 15.29
C PRO A 76 -5.08 -3.44 14.67
N ILE A 77 -5.17 -3.49 13.34
CA ILE A 77 -6.21 -4.21 12.60
C ILE A 77 -5.63 -5.33 11.72
N PHE A 78 -4.32 -5.57 11.81
CA PHE A 78 -3.62 -6.45 10.89
C PHE A 78 -4.22 -7.86 10.88
N THR A 79 -4.39 -8.41 9.68
CA THR A 79 -4.89 -9.76 9.46
C THR A 79 -4.18 -10.33 8.24
N GLU A 80 -3.57 -11.50 8.38
CA GLU A 80 -2.89 -12.18 7.27
C GLU A 80 -3.87 -12.50 6.13
N GLY A 81 -3.45 -12.28 4.89
CA GLY A 81 -4.31 -12.43 3.71
C GLY A 81 -5.25 -11.25 3.43
N VAL A 82 -5.19 -10.18 4.24
CA VAL A 82 -5.82 -8.89 3.93
C VAL A 82 -4.78 -7.93 3.37
N LEU A 83 -5.12 -7.24 2.27
CA LEU A 83 -4.28 -6.25 1.63
C LEU A 83 -4.66 -4.85 2.11
N TYR A 84 -3.72 -4.12 2.73
CA TYR A 84 -3.94 -2.76 3.21
C TYR A 84 -3.22 -1.73 2.33
N GLY A 85 -3.98 -0.82 1.70
CA GLY A 85 -3.45 0.24 0.83
C GLY A 85 -2.87 -0.24 -0.50
N PHE A 86 -3.07 -1.52 -0.84
CA PHE A 86 -2.70 -2.12 -2.12
C PHE A 86 -3.85 -2.98 -2.63
N ALA A 87 -4.08 -2.97 -3.95
CA ALA A 87 -5.06 -3.83 -4.60
C ALA A 87 -4.42 -5.14 -5.07
N GLY A 88 -5.14 -6.24 -4.89
CA GLY A 88 -4.86 -7.49 -5.60
C GLY A 88 -5.34 -7.45 -7.05
N PHE A 89 -5.02 -8.49 -7.80
CA PHE A 89 -5.20 -8.60 -9.25
C PHE A 89 -6.56 -8.11 -9.77
N LEU A 90 -7.67 -8.66 -9.26
CA LEU A 90 -9.01 -8.28 -9.72
C LEU A 90 -9.28 -6.78 -9.52
N TYR A 91 -8.88 -6.25 -8.37
CA TYR A 91 -9.14 -4.84 -8.05
C TYR A 91 -8.25 -3.92 -8.88
N GLU A 92 -7.02 -4.32 -9.16
CA GLU A 92 -6.13 -3.56 -10.02
C GLU A 92 -6.64 -3.53 -11.47
N GLU A 93 -6.99 -4.69 -12.05
CA GLU A 93 -7.32 -4.77 -13.47
C GLU A 93 -8.76 -4.34 -13.80
N GLU A 94 -9.74 -4.81 -13.04
CA GLU A 94 -11.15 -4.77 -13.47
C GLU A 94 -12.02 -3.77 -12.68
N ILE A 95 -11.62 -3.41 -11.45
CA ILE A 95 -12.47 -2.60 -10.56
C ILE A 95 -11.95 -1.17 -10.39
N LEU A 96 -10.68 -1.01 -10.00
CA LEU A 96 -10.09 0.29 -9.66
C LEU A 96 -9.18 0.84 -10.76
N GLY A 97 -8.64 -0.02 -11.63
CA GLY A 97 -7.66 0.39 -12.64
C GLY A 97 -6.33 0.86 -12.02
N THR A 98 -6.07 0.54 -10.74
CA THR A 98 -4.86 0.95 -10.03
C THR A 98 -4.54 0.00 -8.89
N SER A 99 -3.25 -0.27 -8.69
CA SER A 99 -2.74 -1.03 -7.55
C SER A 99 -2.67 -0.20 -6.26
N LYS A 100 -2.58 1.13 -6.33
CA LYS A 100 -2.48 2.00 -5.15
C LYS A 100 -3.86 2.34 -4.61
N THR A 101 -4.16 1.87 -3.40
CA THR A 101 -5.49 2.04 -2.79
C THR A 101 -5.43 2.79 -1.46
N PHE A 102 -4.55 3.79 -1.39
CA PHE A 102 -4.51 4.78 -0.32
C PHE A 102 -4.45 6.20 -0.88
N TRP A 103 -5.02 7.14 -0.13
CA TRP A 103 -5.19 8.53 -0.53
C TRP A 103 -4.95 9.48 0.63
N TRP A 104 -4.09 10.45 0.40
CA TRP A 104 -3.90 11.59 1.28
C TRP A 104 -5.06 12.57 1.14
N SER A 105 -5.51 13.15 2.24
CA SER A 105 -6.36 14.32 2.17
C SER A 105 -5.61 15.50 1.54
N PRO A 106 -6.30 16.46 0.90
CA PRO A 106 -5.66 17.61 0.25
C PRO A 106 -4.77 18.42 1.19
N ASP A 107 -5.17 18.55 2.46
CA ASP A 107 -4.45 19.25 3.54
C ASP A 107 -3.35 18.39 4.21
N SER A 108 -3.05 17.21 3.66
CA SER A 108 -2.08 16.23 4.19
C SER A 108 -2.40 15.67 5.59
N SER A 109 -3.54 16.01 6.21
CA SER A 109 -3.83 15.66 7.61
C SER A 109 -4.34 14.24 7.83
N LYS A 110 -4.90 13.60 6.80
CA LYS A 110 -5.56 12.29 6.88
C LYS A 110 -5.09 11.37 5.77
N LEU A 111 -5.15 10.07 6.05
CA LEU A 111 -4.86 9.01 5.11
C LEU A 111 -6.02 8.00 5.10
N ALA A 112 -6.71 7.94 3.97
CA ALA A 112 -7.71 6.92 3.71
C ALA A 112 -7.06 5.75 2.98
N PHE A 113 -7.49 4.51 3.25
CA PHE A 113 -7.01 3.33 2.56
C PHE A 113 -8.08 2.24 2.49
N THR A 114 -7.90 1.27 1.59
CA THR A 114 -8.72 0.05 1.55
C THR A 114 -8.09 -1.06 2.38
N ALA A 115 -8.94 -1.87 2.99
CA ALA A 115 -8.60 -3.21 3.48
C ALA A 115 -9.35 -4.23 2.61
N ILE A 116 -8.62 -4.98 1.78
CA ILE A 116 -9.19 -5.96 0.85
C ILE A 116 -8.89 -7.36 1.36
N ASP A 117 -9.94 -8.08 1.78
CA ASP A 117 -9.80 -9.44 2.30
C ASP A 117 -9.76 -10.46 1.16
N GLU A 118 -8.60 -11.08 0.94
CA GLU A 118 -8.41 -12.10 -0.08
C GLU A 118 -8.42 -13.53 0.47
N ARG A 119 -8.66 -13.73 1.77
CA ARG A 119 -8.55 -15.05 2.41
C ARG A 119 -9.50 -16.09 1.82
N ASN A 120 -10.66 -15.66 1.32
CA ASN A 120 -11.68 -16.53 0.74
C ASN A 120 -11.79 -16.39 -0.79
N VAL A 121 -10.72 -15.92 -1.44
CA VAL A 121 -10.64 -15.83 -2.91
C VAL A 121 -10.05 -17.13 -3.45
N SER A 122 -10.69 -17.71 -4.48
CA SER A 122 -10.16 -18.89 -5.16
C SER A 122 -8.80 -18.60 -5.79
N LYS A 123 -7.90 -19.58 -5.77
CA LYS A 123 -6.57 -19.44 -6.36
C LYS A 123 -6.46 -20.22 -7.67
N THR A 124 -5.72 -19.68 -8.62
CA THR A 124 -5.29 -20.38 -9.83
C THR A 124 -3.77 -20.56 -9.79
N LYS A 125 -3.26 -21.60 -10.45
CA LYS A 125 -1.82 -21.86 -10.52
C LYS A 125 -1.23 -21.18 -11.75
N LEU A 126 -0.20 -20.35 -11.53
CA LEU A 126 0.61 -19.76 -12.58
C LEU A 126 1.94 -20.52 -12.65
N PHE A 127 2.42 -20.78 -13.86
CA PHE A 127 3.67 -21.48 -14.11
C PHE A 127 4.70 -20.47 -14.63
N PHE A 128 5.83 -20.38 -13.94
CA PHE A 128 6.96 -19.53 -14.28
C PHE A 128 8.15 -20.41 -14.70
N TYR A 129 8.73 -20.14 -15.85
CA TYR A 129 9.86 -20.93 -16.39
C TYR A 129 11.20 -20.17 -16.34
N GLU A 130 11.21 -18.95 -15.82
CA GLU A 130 12.38 -18.07 -15.76
C GLU A 130 13.09 -18.14 -14.40
N VAL A 131 13.24 -19.35 -13.85
CA VAL A 131 13.96 -19.53 -12.58
C VAL A 131 15.40 -19.94 -12.87
N ALA A 132 16.34 -19.04 -12.55
CA ALA A 132 17.75 -19.27 -12.82
C ALA A 132 18.24 -20.61 -12.23
N GLY A 133 18.80 -21.47 -13.08
CA GLY A 133 19.32 -22.79 -12.69
C GLY A 133 18.27 -23.89 -12.52
N ARG A 134 16.99 -23.65 -12.86
CA ARG A 134 15.90 -24.63 -12.74
C ARG A 134 15.15 -24.79 -14.07
N LEU A 135 15.15 -26.00 -14.63
CA LEU A 135 14.42 -26.33 -15.86
C LEU A 135 12.96 -26.77 -15.61
N ASP A 136 12.62 -27.08 -14.36
CA ASP A 136 11.30 -27.54 -13.93
C ASP A 136 10.31 -26.39 -13.66
N GLY A 137 10.80 -25.15 -13.65
CA GLY A 137 10.01 -23.96 -13.37
C GLY A 137 9.56 -23.84 -11.91
N GLU A 138 8.63 -22.92 -11.68
CA GLU A 138 7.99 -22.65 -10.41
C GLU A 138 6.48 -22.51 -10.60
N VAL A 139 5.71 -23.04 -9.66
CA VAL A 139 4.25 -22.91 -9.65
C VAL A 139 3.85 -21.98 -8.51
N VAL A 140 3.24 -20.85 -8.85
CA VAL A 140 2.81 -19.84 -7.89
C VAL A 140 1.28 -19.82 -7.83
N ASP A 141 0.72 -19.83 -6.62
CA ASP A 141 -0.71 -19.63 -6.43
C ASP A 141 -1.06 -18.14 -6.56
N HIS A 142 -2.05 -17.83 -7.40
CA HIS A 142 -2.48 -16.47 -7.68
C HIS A 142 -3.99 -16.31 -7.37
N SER A 143 -4.33 -15.30 -6.57
CA SER A 143 -5.72 -14.96 -6.24
C SER A 143 -6.50 -14.59 -7.50
N TYR A 144 -7.45 -15.43 -7.89
CA TYR A 144 -8.25 -15.23 -9.10
C TYR A 144 -9.68 -15.74 -8.89
N PRO A 145 -10.66 -14.86 -8.61
CA PRO A 145 -12.05 -15.25 -8.44
C PRO A 145 -12.68 -15.59 -9.80
N LYS A 146 -12.55 -16.86 -10.22
CA LYS A 146 -13.17 -17.33 -11.46
C LYS A 146 -14.68 -17.15 -11.36
N LEU A 147 -15.29 -16.64 -12.43
CA LEU A 147 -16.73 -16.80 -12.62
C LEU A 147 -17.00 -18.30 -12.73
N VAL A 148 -17.73 -18.84 -11.76
CA VAL A 148 -18.21 -20.22 -11.84
C VAL A 148 -19.18 -20.28 -13.04
N PRO A 149 -19.04 -21.22 -13.99
CA PRO A 149 -19.99 -21.33 -15.09
C PRO A 149 -21.39 -21.54 -14.50
N VAL A 150 -22.32 -20.65 -14.82
CA VAL A 150 -23.73 -20.87 -14.53
C VAL A 150 -24.17 -22.04 -15.40
N PRO A 151 -24.59 -23.20 -14.85
CA PRO A 151 -25.16 -24.24 -15.69
C PRO A 151 -26.38 -23.66 -16.41
N SER A 152 -26.45 -23.86 -17.72
CA SER A 152 -27.50 -23.32 -18.57
C SER A 152 -28.89 -23.75 -18.08
N VAL A 153 -29.60 -22.80 -17.46
CA VAL A 153 -31.05 -22.74 -17.17
C VAL A 153 -31.64 -23.83 -16.26
N ARG A 154 -31.89 -23.46 -15.01
CA ARG A 154 -33.26 -23.42 -14.45
C ARG A 154 -33.41 -22.11 -13.67
N GLU A 155 -34.45 -21.36 -14.00
CA GLU A 155 -34.79 -20.10 -13.35
C GLU A 155 -35.29 -20.40 -11.93
N GLU A 156 -34.37 -20.55 -10.99
CA GLU A 156 -34.68 -20.52 -9.55
C GLU A 156 -33.89 -19.35 -8.96
N ARG A 157 -34.63 -18.36 -8.46
CA ARG A 157 -34.05 -17.16 -7.86
C ARG A 157 -33.32 -17.53 -6.56
N ILE A 158 -32.04 -17.85 -6.68
CA ILE A 158 -31.14 -17.94 -5.53
C ILE A 158 -30.73 -16.49 -5.19
N PRO A 159 -31.04 -15.97 -3.98
CA PRO A 159 -30.59 -14.65 -3.60
C PRO A 159 -29.06 -14.61 -3.62
N LEU A 160 -28.49 -13.61 -4.31
CA LEU A 160 -27.04 -13.37 -4.27
C LEU A 160 -26.62 -13.19 -2.81
N ALA A 161 -25.74 -14.07 -2.33
CA ALA A 161 -24.95 -13.79 -1.14
C ALA A 161 -24.00 -12.63 -1.46
N ILE A 162 -24.45 -11.40 -1.23
CA ILE A 162 -23.61 -10.21 -1.26
C ILE A 162 -22.70 -10.27 -0.04
N GLY A 163 -21.53 -10.85 -0.23
CA GLY A 163 -20.50 -11.01 0.80
C GLY A 163 -19.13 -10.63 0.29
N LYS A 164 -18.92 -9.37 -0.12
CA LYS A 164 -17.57 -8.77 -0.18
C LYS A 164 -17.63 -7.38 0.44
N ARG A 165 -17.37 -7.32 1.76
CA ARG A 165 -17.21 -6.06 2.48
C ARG A 165 -15.80 -5.53 2.22
N SER A 166 -15.67 -4.66 1.24
CA SER A 166 -14.55 -3.71 1.22
C SER A 166 -14.90 -2.61 2.20
N THR A 167 -14.20 -2.57 3.34
CA THR A 167 -14.42 -1.51 4.33
C THR A 167 -13.36 -0.43 4.10
N THR A 168 -13.80 0.76 3.73
CA THR A 168 -12.94 1.95 3.75
C THR A 168 -12.70 2.31 5.21
N THR A 169 -11.47 2.10 5.69
CA THR A 169 -11.08 2.51 7.04
C THR A 169 -10.33 3.82 6.93
N ALA A 170 -10.78 4.84 7.65
CA ALA A 170 -10.01 6.05 7.84
C ALA A 170 -9.17 5.86 9.11
N ALA A 171 -7.84 5.87 8.99
CA ALA A 171 -7.00 5.99 10.17
C ALA A 171 -6.88 7.47 10.53
N ASN A 172 -7.15 7.79 11.80
CA ASN A 172 -6.73 9.08 12.35
C ASN A 172 -5.21 9.06 12.49
N ILE A 173 -4.54 9.75 11.59
CA ILE A 173 -3.16 10.18 11.81
C ILE A 173 -3.23 11.20 12.95
N PRO A 174 -2.47 11.05 14.06
CA PRO A 174 -2.43 12.05 15.13
C PRO A 174 -2.22 13.47 14.55
N ASP A 175 -2.78 14.50 15.15
CA ASP A 175 -2.72 15.86 14.60
C ASP A 175 -1.28 16.24 14.17
N LEU A 176 -1.10 16.68 12.91
CA LEU A 176 0.21 17.07 12.35
C LEU A 176 0.80 18.31 13.01
N ASN A 177 -0.01 19.06 13.78
CA ASN A 177 0.39 20.32 14.41
C ASN A 177 0.74 20.19 15.90
N GLN A 178 0.65 19.00 16.50
CA GLN A 178 0.96 18.82 17.91
C GLN A 178 2.43 18.43 18.08
N GLN A 179 3.26 19.41 18.47
CA GLN A 179 4.58 19.13 19.04
C GLN A 179 4.37 18.41 20.38
N GLU A 180 4.85 17.17 20.50
CA GLU A 180 4.90 16.47 21.79
C GLU A 180 5.77 17.28 22.76
N LYS A 181 5.14 17.92 23.75
CA LYS A 181 5.85 18.44 24.91
C LYS A 181 6.41 17.25 25.69
N LYS A 182 7.71 17.01 25.59
CA LYS A 182 8.44 16.13 26.50
C LYS A 182 8.15 16.54 27.96
N PRO A 183 7.76 15.63 28.85
CA PRO A 183 7.69 15.95 30.27
C PRO A 183 9.11 16.17 30.80
N VAL A 184 9.31 17.31 31.46
CA VAL A 184 10.50 17.57 32.26
C VAL A 184 10.38 16.71 33.52
N ALA A 185 11.28 15.74 33.69
CA ALA A 185 11.39 14.99 34.93
C ALA A 185 11.84 15.93 36.06
N GLN A 186 11.13 15.89 37.18
CA GLN A 186 11.49 16.52 38.44
C GLN A 186 12.48 15.64 39.22
#